data_AF-A0A8B6EQV8-F1
#
_entry.id   AF-A0A8B6EQV8-F1
#
_cell.length_a   1.000
_cell.length_b   1.000
_cell.length_c   1.000
_cell.angle_alpha   90.00
_cell.angle_beta   90.00
_cell.angle_gamma   90.00
#
_symmetry.space_group_name_H-M   'P 1'
#
loop_
_entity.id
_entity.type
_entity.pdbx_description
1 polymer ?
#
loop_
_entity_poly.entity_id
_entity_poly.type
_entity_poly.pdbx_seq_one_letter_code
_entity_poly.pdbx_strand_id
1 'polypeptide(L)'
;MDALNVTSVRNLMHTLDLLSHMKAKFITFQLKGKRKTVKPKDKDRVQDYIALLFKLVLLHKNLDSAVDIGNRGTSVRSAKYELPVYNKTNKTKYSIGSIHLTALTSGLLPSDQEESLINNRFINLQGGKNNNIALDEFVEMLNRDSKVACSGHQTVESIIAHSKEYPIVIDITKHFDAITEIHQRKGFHHLPSYKEAVLK
;
A
#
# COMPACT_ATOMS: atom_id res chain seq x y z
N MET A 1 -13.45 29.68 -43.24
CA MET A 1 -12.70 28.63 -42.51
C MET A 1 -12.44 29.17 -41.12
N ASP A 2 -13.48 29.04 -40.30
CA ASP A 2 -13.80 29.96 -39.23
C ASP A 2 -13.87 29.28 -37.86
N ALA A 3 -13.72 30.10 -36.84
CA ALA A 3 -14.21 29.95 -35.47
C ALA A 3 -13.56 28.94 -34.50
N LEU A 4 -12.83 27.92 -34.94
CA LEU A 4 -12.30 26.90 -34.01
C LEU A 4 -11.04 27.29 -33.22
N ASN A 5 -10.39 28.41 -33.53
CA ASN A 5 -9.09 28.75 -32.92
C ASN A 5 -9.14 29.89 -31.88
N VAL A 6 -10.19 30.72 -31.86
CA VAL A 6 -10.25 31.88 -30.95
C VAL A 6 -10.71 31.49 -29.55
N THR A 7 -11.68 30.57 -29.45
CA THR A 7 -12.24 30.12 -28.16
C THR A 7 -11.25 29.24 -27.39
N SER A 8 -10.49 28.39 -28.08
CA SER A 8 -9.44 27.55 -27.48
C SER A 8 -8.31 28.40 -26.89
N VAL A 9 -7.84 29.40 -27.65
CA VAL A 9 -6.81 30.35 -27.19
C VAL A 9 -7.31 31.19 -26.01
N ARG A 10 -8.58 31.62 -26.03
CA ARG A 10 -9.19 32.39 -24.93
C ARG A 10 -9.34 31.56 -23.65
N ASN A 11 -9.66 30.27 -23.77
CA ASN A 11 -9.70 29.34 -22.65
C ASN A 11 -8.30 29.07 -22.07
N LEU A 12 -7.28 28.89 -22.92
CA LEU A 12 -5.89 28.76 -22.50
C LEU A 12 -5.40 30.01 -21.77
N MET A 13 -5.73 31.20 -22.27
CA MET A 13 -5.39 32.47 -21.62
C MET A 13 -6.05 32.57 -20.23
N HIS A 14 -7.34 32.21 -20.12
CA HIS A 14 -8.05 32.19 -18.84
C HIS A 14 -7.46 31.19 -17.84
N THR A 15 -7.01 30.01 -18.31
CA THR A 15 -6.35 29.02 -17.44
C THR A 15 -4.98 29.50 -16.96
N LEU A 16 -4.21 30.20 -17.80
CA LEU A 16 -2.93 30.79 -17.42
C LEU A 16 -3.11 31.94 -16.41
N ASP A 17 -4.14 32.76 -16.59
CA ASP A 17 -4.48 33.82 -15.63
C ASP A 17 -4.94 33.26 -14.29
N LEU A 18 -5.75 32.19 -14.29
CA LEU A 18 -6.12 31.47 -13.07
C LEU A 18 -4.90 30.85 -12.38
N LEU A 19 -3.97 30.26 -13.13
CA LEU A 19 -2.75 29.68 -12.58
C LEU A 19 -1.83 30.76 -11.99
N SER A 20 -1.74 31.91 -12.64
CA SER A 20 -1.02 33.09 -12.15
C SER A 20 -1.65 33.63 -10.87
N HIS A 21 -2.98 33.72 -10.82
CA HIS A 21 -3.73 34.14 -9.62
C HIS A 21 -3.61 33.15 -8.47
N MET A 22 -3.58 31.84 -8.75
CA MET A 22 -3.37 30.80 -7.75
C MET A 22 -1.94 30.79 -7.22
N LYS A 23 -0.92 30.97 -8.08
CA LYS A 23 0.47 31.14 -7.66
C LYS A 23 0.65 32.40 -6.83
N ALA A 24 0.04 33.52 -7.23
CA ALA A 24 0.04 34.76 -6.47
C ALA A 24 -0.59 34.53 -5.09
N LYS A 25 -1.80 33.97 -5.00
CA LYS A 25 -2.44 33.62 -3.71
C LYS A 25 -1.60 32.68 -2.85
N PHE A 26 -0.92 31.70 -3.44
CA PHE A 26 -0.04 30.80 -2.70
C PHE A 26 1.17 31.55 -2.11
N ILE A 27 1.79 32.44 -2.88
CA ILE A 27 2.89 33.30 -2.41
C ILE A 27 2.38 34.29 -1.34
N THR A 28 1.21 34.92 -1.53
CA THR A 28 0.64 35.82 -0.52
C THR A 28 0.18 35.09 0.75
N PHE A 29 -0.25 33.82 0.64
CA PHE A 29 -0.58 32.97 1.79
C PHE A 29 0.67 32.58 2.58
N GLN A 30 1.78 32.26 1.89
CA GLN A 30 3.08 32.05 2.52
C GLN A 30 3.64 33.35 3.17
N LEU A 31 3.31 34.53 2.63
CA LEU A 31 3.77 35.82 3.13
C LEU A 31 2.87 36.47 4.20
N LYS A 32 1.59 36.09 4.31
CA LYS A 32 0.67 36.58 5.36
C LYS A 32 0.91 35.94 6.73
N GLY A 33 1.75 34.93 6.82
CA GLY A 33 2.31 34.42 8.07
C GLY A 33 3.51 35.22 8.57
N LYS A 34 3.45 36.57 8.62
CA LYS A 34 4.45 37.35 9.37
C LYS A 34 4.28 37.03 10.86
N ARG A 35 4.92 35.95 11.31
CA ARG A 35 5.21 35.72 12.73
C ARG A 35 5.92 36.98 13.23
N LYS A 36 5.33 37.68 14.20
CA LYS A 36 6.05 38.71 14.97
C LYS A 36 7.42 38.14 15.32
N THR A 37 8.48 38.83 14.95
CA THR A 37 9.85 38.49 15.37
C THR A 37 9.92 38.71 16.87
N VAL A 38 9.49 37.70 17.62
CA VAL A 38 9.76 37.58 19.04
C VAL A 38 11.28 37.49 19.14
N LYS A 39 11.92 38.46 19.79
CA LYS A 39 13.34 38.38 20.17
C LYS A 39 13.61 36.98 20.70
N PRO A 40 14.71 36.30 20.34
CA PRO A 40 14.96 34.96 20.84
C PRO A 40 15.15 35.05 22.35
N LYS A 41 14.07 34.84 23.11
CA LYS A 41 14.19 34.29 24.45
C LYS A 41 15.04 33.04 24.27
N ASP A 42 16.06 32.87 25.10
CA ASP A 42 16.85 31.65 25.18
C ASP A 42 15.89 30.47 25.10
N LYS A 43 15.80 29.86 23.90
CA LYS A 43 14.88 28.75 23.70
C LYS A 43 15.49 27.62 24.50
N ASP A 44 14.70 27.05 25.40
CA ASP A 44 15.12 25.88 26.14
C ASP A 44 15.34 24.74 25.14
N ARG A 45 16.62 24.57 24.76
CA ARG A 45 17.05 23.59 23.77
C ARG A 45 16.80 22.17 24.27
N VAL A 46 16.72 21.96 25.58
CA VAL A 46 16.41 20.66 26.18
C VAL A 46 14.92 20.36 25.99
N GLN A 47 14.04 21.31 26.28
CA GLN A 47 12.60 21.15 26.03
C GLN A 47 12.31 20.91 24.54
N ASP A 48 12.95 21.67 23.63
CA ASP A 48 12.78 21.49 22.19
C ASP A 48 13.28 20.11 21.71
N TYR A 49 14.42 19.63 22.25
CA TYR A 49 14.96 18.31 21.95
C TYR A 49 14.03 17.19 22.44
N ILE A 50 13.55 17.28 23.69
CA ILE A 50 12.61 16.29 24.25
C ILE A 50 11.30 16.29 23.43
N ALA A 51 10.77 17.46 23.09
CA ALA A 51 9.57 17.56 22.26
C ALA A 51 9.77 16.97 20.85
N LEU A 52 10.95 17.14 20.26
CA LEU A 52 11.29 16.50 18.99
C LEU A 52 11.35 14.98 19.12
N LEU A 53 11.98 14.46 20.17
CA LEU A 53 12.05 13.03 20.45
C LEU A 53 10.65 12.42 20.57
N PHE A 54 9.76 13.04 21.35
CA PHE A 54 8.38 12.59 21.47
C PHE A 54 7.64 12.62 20.13
N LYS A 55 7.83 13.66 19.31
CA LYS A 55 7.21 13.73 17.97
C LYS A 55 7.70 12.62 17.06
N LEU A 56 8.99 12.29 17.08
CA LEU A 56 9.56 11.19 16.29
C LEU A 56 9.04 9.83 16.77
N VAL A 57 8.96 9.61 18.09
CA VAL A 57 8.39 8.37 18.64
C VAL A 57 6.90 8.23 18.29
N LEU A 58 6.14 9.31 18.41
CA LEU A 58 4.72 9.33 18.03
C LEU A 58 4.53 9.08 16.54
N LEU A 59 5.40 9.61 15.69
CA LEU A 59 5.38 9.37 14.26
C LEU A 59 5.53 7.87 13.97
N HIS A 60 6.50 7.22 14.62
CA HIS A 60 6.74 5.79 14.48
C HIS A 60 5.58 4.94 14.99
N LYS A 61 5.05 5.30 16.17
CA LYS A 61 3.88 4.62 16.74
C LYS A 61 2.62 4.77 15.91
N ASN A 62 2.48 5.87 15.17
CA ASN A 62 1.36 6.07 14.26
C ASN A 62 1.44 5.11 13.05
N LEU A 63 2.64 4.81 12.56
CA LEU A 63 2.84 3.81 11.52
C LEU A 63 2.52 2.40 12.05
N ASP A 64 3.07 2.01 13.20
CA ASP A 64 2.79 0.72 13.85
C ASP A 64 1.28 0.52 14.05
N SER A 65 0.62 1.51 14.66
CA SER A 65 -0.83 1.45 14.92
C SER A 65 -1.65 1.40 13.63
N ALA A 66 -1.19 2.05 12.57
CA ALA A 66 -1.87 1.98 11.27
C ALA A 66 -1.75 0.60 10.64
N VAL A 67 -0.65 -0.12 10.87
CA VAL A 67 -0.47 -1.51 10.45
C VAL A 67 -1.38 -2.43 11.27
N ASP A 68 -1.34 -2.35 12.59
CA ASP A 68 -2.15 -3.21 13.49
C ASP A 68 -3.65 -3.08 13.22
N ILE A 69 -4.13 -1.84 13.06
CA ILE A 69 -5.54 -1.55 12.80
C ILE A 69 -5.92 -1.83 11.34
N GLY A 70 -4.95 -2.04 10.45
CA GLY A 70 -5.18 -2.13 9.02
C GLY A 70 -5.71 -0.81 8.44
N ASN A 71 -5.30 0.34 9.00
CA ASN A 71 -5.67 1.65 8.49
C ASN A 71 -4.74 2.07 7.35
N ARG A 72 -5.22 1.78 6.15
CA ARG A 72 -4.48 1.81 4.89
C ARG A 72 -4.03 3.22 4.51
N GLY A 73 -4.92 4.21 4.58
CA GLY A 73 -4.59 5.60 4.26
C GLY A 73 -3.62 6.25 5.26
N THR A 74 -3.72 5.91 6.55
CA THR A 74 -2.79 6.42 7.57
C THR A 74 -1.39 5.85 7.39
N SER A 75 -1.27 4.59 6.94
CA SER A 75 0.04 3.99 6.66
C SER A 75 0.75 4.66 5.47
N VAL A 76 0.03 4.99 4.39
CA VAL A 76 0.58 5.74 3.25
C VAL A 76 1.04 7.15 3.67
N ARG A 77 0.23 7.87 4.46
CA ARG A 77 0.63 9.18 4.99
C ARG A 77 1.86 9.10 5.88
N SER A 78 1.92 8.10 6.75
CA SER A 78 3.05 7.93 7.66
C SER A 78 4.34 7.63 6.90
N ALA A 79 4.28 6.86 5.82
CA ALA A 79 5.43 6.61 4.94
C ALA A 79 6.05 7.89 4.35
N LYS A 80 5.22 8.91 4.03
CA LYS A 80 5.69 10.22 3.54
C LYS A 80 6.51 10.97 4.59
N TYR A 81 6.06 10.94 5.84
CA TYR A 81 6.72 11.65 6.95
C TYR A 81 7.92 10.90 7.53
N GLU A 82 7.95 9.58 7.42
CA GLU A 82 9.07 8.72 7.87
C GLU A 82 10.23 8.71 6.87
N LEU A 83 9.99 8.98 5.58
CA LEU A 83 11.02 8.97 4.55
C LEU A 83 12.27 9.82 4.87
N PRO A 84 12.17 11.07 5.35
CA PRO A 84 13.34 11.86 5.74
C PRO A 84 14.14 11.22 6.88
N VAL A 85 13.47 10.53 7.80
CA VAL A 85 14.10 9.82 8.91
C VAL A 85 14.87 8.62 8.38
N TYR A 86 14.27 7.81 7.51
CA TYR A 86 14.94 6.66 6.89
C TYR A 86 16.13 7.07 6.03
N ASN A 87 16.00 8.16 5.28
CA ASN A 87 17.09 8.71 4.48
C ASN A 87 18.24 9.18 5.39
N LYS A 88 17.94 9.92 6.46
CA LYS A 88 18.97 10.45 7.37
C LYS A 88 19.67 9.36 8.20
N THR A 89 18.97 8.26 8.48
CA THR A 89 19.49 7.11 9.26
C THR A 89 20.09 6.01 8.37
N ASN A 90 20.26 6.25 7.06
CA ASN A 90 20.78 5.30 6.07
C ASN A 90 20.01 3.96 6.04
N LYS A 91 18.69 4.02 6.28
CA LYS A 91 17.77 2.89 6.20
C LYS A 91 17.25 2.77 4.76
N THR A 92 18.14 2.36 3.85
CA THR A 92 17.90 2.36 2.40
C THR A 92 16.68 1.51 1.99
N LYS A 93 16.55 0.29 2.55
CA LYS A 93 15.39 -0.59 2.30
C LYS A 93 14.06 0.13 2.57
N TYR A 94 13.94 0.78 3.72
CA TYR A 94 12.73 1.47 4.15
C TYR A 94 12.51 2.76 3.36
N SER A 95 13.59 3.45 2.97
CA SER A 95 13.52 4.64 2.11
C SER A 95 12.96 4.30 0.73
N ILE A 96 13.49 3.24 0.10
CA ILE A 96 13.00 2.74 -1.20
C ILE A 96 11.53 2.34 -1.08
N GLY A 97 11.16 1.58 -0.04
CA GLY A 97 9.79 1.17 0.20
C GLY A 97 8.82 2.36 0.35
N SER A 98 9.21 3.39 1.13
CA SER A 98 8.39 4.60 1.30
C SER A 98 8.24 5.40 0.01
N ILE A 99 9.30 5.55 -0.79
CA ILE A 99 9.26 6.22 -2.09
C ILE A 99 8.35 5.45 -3.05
N HIS A 100 8.52 4.13 -3.12
CA HIS A 100 7.75 3.28 -4.01
C HIS A 100 6.26 3.32 -3.67
N LEU A 101 5.91 3.11 -2.41
CA LEU A 101 4.53 3.20 -1.94
C LEU A 101 3.93 4.58 -2.21
N THR A 102 4.68 5.65 -1.94
CA THR A 102 4.22 7.01 -2.16
C THR A 102 3.98 7.29 -3.65
N ALA A 103 4.87 6.83 -4.52
CA ALA A 103 4.73 6.99 -5.97
C ALA A 103 3.49 6.27 -6.50
N LEU A 104 3.30 5.01 -6.10
CA LEU A 104 2.14 4.21 -6.50
C LEU A 104 0.80 4.82 -6.00
N THR A 105 0.82 5.52 -4.88
CA THR A 105 -0.35 6.18 -4.25
C THR A 105 -0.44 7.69 -4.52
N SER A 106 0.28 8.18 -5.52
CA SER A 106 0.26 9.60 -5.91
C SER A 106 0.14 9.76 -7.43
N GLY A 107 -0.55 8.83 -8.10
CA GLY A 107 -0.89 8.90 -9.53
C GLY A 107 0.01 8.13 -10.48
N LEU A 108 0.92 7.28 -9.99
CA LEU A 108 1.65 6.34 -10.88
C LEU A 108 0.75 5.18 -11.35
N LEU A 109 -0.25 4.81 -10.55
CA LEU A 109 -1.26 3.81 -10.91
C LEU A 109 -2.57 4.49 -11.37
N PRO A 110 -3.37 3.82 -12.21
CA PRO A 110 -4.78 4.17 -12.40
C PRO A 110 -5.54 4.20 -11.07
N SER A 111 -6.57 5.05 -10.97
CA SER A 111 -7.35 5.26 -9.73
C SER A 111 -7.80 3.96 -9.07
N ASP A 112 -8.27 3.01 -9.86
CA ASP A 112 -8.83 1.75 -9.37
C ASP A 112 -7.74 0.85 -8.78
N GLN A 113 -6.54 0.89 -9.37
CA GLN A 113 -5.37 0.16 -8.89
C GLN A 113 -4.76 0.83 -7.66
N GLU A 114 -4.78 2.16 -7.59
CA GLU A 114 -4.38 2.90 -6.39
C GLU A 114 -5.29 2.57 -5.22
N GLU A 115 -6.61 2.62 -5.43
CA GLU A 115 -7.59 2.27 -4.42
C GLU A 115 -7.42 0.82 -3.96
N SER A 116 -7.24 -0.11 -4.91
CA SER A 116 -6.94 -1.51 -4.62
C SER A 116 -5.63 -1.69 -3.85
N LEU A 117 -4.56 -0.99 -4.21
CA LEU A 117 -3.27 -1.05 -3.51
C LEU A 117 -3.40 -0.58 -2.07
N ILE A 118 -4.07 0.55 -1.85
CA ILE A 118 -4.36 1.06 -0.51
C ILE A 118 -5.20 -0.01 0.21
N ASN A 119 -6.32 -0.42 -0.38
CA ASN A 119 -7.34 -1.31 0.17
C ASN A 119 -6.92 -2.76 0.36
N ASN A 120 -5.83 -3.23 -0.24
CA ASN A 120 -5.34 -4.61 -0.14
C ASN A 120 -3.98 -4.74 0.56
N ARG A 121 -3.40 -3.64 1.06
CA ARG A 121 -2.09 -3.66 1.72
C ARG A 121 -1.99 -4.50 3.00
N PHE A 122 -3.11 -4.70 3.69
CA PHE A 122 -3.23 -5.51 4.89
C PHE A 122 -4.30 -6.59 4.74
N ILE A 123 -4.03 -7.77 5.30
CA ILE A 123 -4.96 -8.91 5.37
C ILE A 123 -5.30 -9.18 6.83
N ASN A 124 -6.58 -9.41 7.12
CA ASN A 124 -7.02 -9.84 8.45
C ASN A 124 -7.09 -11.37 8.52
N LEU A 125 -6.34 -11.98 9.44
CA LEU A 125 -6.23 -13.44 9.54
C LEU A 125 -7.37 -14.09 10.35
N GLN A 126 -7.82 -13.46 11.42
CA GLN A 126 -8.75 -14.08 12.38
C GLN A 126 -9.98 -13.21 12.72
N GLY A 127 -10.29 -12.23 11.87
CA GLY A 127 -11.36 -11.25 12.14
C GLY A 127 -11.03 -10.36 13.35
N GLY A 128 -11.78 -9.28 13.58
CA GLY A 128 -11.53 -8.39 14.72
C GLY A 128 -10.32 -7.45 14.52
N LYS A 129 -10.09 -6.59 15.53
CA LYS A 129 -9.05 -5.54 15.50
C LYS A 129 -7.69 -6.10 15.92
N ASN A 130 -6.61 -5.61 15.32
CA ASN A 130 -5.22 -6.03 15.59
C ASN A 130 -4.85 -7.43 15.11
N ASN A 131 -5.67 -8.02 14.23
CA ASN A 131 -5.39 -9.29 13.56
C ASN A 131 -4.99 -9.08 12.09
N ASN A 132 -4.60 -7.84 11.75
CA ASN A 132 -4.11 -7.49 10.43
C ASN A 132 -2.61 -7.75 10.33
N ILE A 133 -2.20 -8.33 9.22
CA ILE A 133 -0.80 -8.49 8.84
C ILE A 133 -0.56 -7.75 7.53
N ALA A 134 0.66 -7.28 7.30
CA ALA A 134 1.03 -6.75 5.99
C ALA A 134 0.88 -7.83 4.92
N LEU A 135 0.32 -7.48 3.75
CA LEU A 135 0.14 -8.41 2.63
C LEU A 135 1.47 -9.07 2.24
N ASP A 136 2.56 -8.30 2.22
CA ASP A 136 3.90 -8.81 1.88
C ASP A 136 4.37 -9.88 2.87
N GLU A 137 4.13 -9.65 4.16
CA GLU A 137 4.47 -10.61 5.22
C GLU A 137 3.59 -11.86 5.17
N PHE A 138 2.30 -11.71 4.85
CA PHE A 138 1.41 -12.84 4.59
C PHE A 138 1.87 -13.67 3.39
N VAL A 139 2.24 -13.01 2.30
CA VAL A 139 2.76 -13.68 1.10
C VAL A 139 4.10 -14.37 1.41
N GLU A 140 4.98 -13.76 2.22
CA GLU A 140 6.21 -14.40 2.67
C GLU A 140 5.94 -15.64 3.53
N MET A 141 4.96 -15.58 4.43
CA MET A 141 4.52 -16.71 5.25
C MET A 141 4.00 -17.85 4.37
N LEU A 142 3.09 -17.56 3.42
CA LEU A 142 2.60 -18.53 2.45
C LEU A 142 3.72 -19.12 1.61
N ASN A 143 4.68 -18.31 1.16
CA ASN A 143 5.83 -18.78 0.40
C ASN A 143 6.73 -19.70 1.23
N ARG A 144 6.91 -19.40 2.52
CA ARG A 144 7.66 -20.25 3.45
C ARG A 144 6.95 -21.58 3.67
N ASP A 145 5.66 -21.54 3.96
CA ASP A 145 4.84 -22.74 4.18
C ASP A 145 4.75 -23.60 2.93
N SER A 146 4.58 -22.97 1.76
CA SER A 146 4.60 -23.66 0.47
C SER A 146 5.95 -24.33 0.21
N LYS A 147 7.06 -23.64 0.51
CA LYS A 147 8.40 -24.24 0.38
C LYS A 147 8.56 -25.42 1.32
N VAL A 148 8.08 -25.34 2.56
CA VAL A 148 8.14 -26.46 3.53
C VAL A 148 7.27 -27.63 3.05
N ALA A 149 6.02 -27.38 2.66
CA ALA A 149 5.11 -28.41 2.14
C ALA A 149 5.65 -29.08 0.87
N CYS A 150 6.30 -28.33 -0.01
CA CYS A 150 6.91 -28.83 -1.24
C CYS A 150 8.35 -29.35 -1.05
N SER A 151 8.97 -29.19 0.13
CA SER A 151 10.38 -29.54 0.35
C SER A 151 10.68 -31.04 0.29
N GLY A 152 9.66 -31.92 0.37
CA GLY A 152 9.79 -33.37 0.19
C GLY A 152 9.47 -33.89 -1.23
N HIS A 153 8.88 -33.05 -2.09
CA HIS A 153 8.35 -33.45 -3.40
C HIS A 153 9.26 -33.00 -4.55
N GLN A 154 10.57 -33.19 -4.39
CA GLN A 154 11.56 -32.62 -5.32
C GLN A 154 12.05 -33.62 -6.37
N THR A 155 11.91 -34.93 -6.12
CA THR A 155 12.28 -35.97 -7.08
C THR A 155 11.07 -36.47 -7.86
N VAL A 156 11.28 -36.85 -9.12
CA VAL A 156 10.22 -37.40 -10.00
C VAL A 156 9.52 -38.58 -9.33
N GLU A 157 10.28 -39.42 -8.61
CA GLU A 157 9.76 -40.59 -7.88
C GLU A 157 8.88 -40.20 -6.68
N SER A 158 9.27 -39.20 -5.90
CA SER A 158 8.48 -38.66 -4.77
C SER A 158 7.18 -38.03 -5.26
N ILE A 159 7.24 -37.28 -6.36
CA ILE A 159 6.05 -36.69 -7.00
C ILE A 159 5.11 -37.80 -7.47
N ILE A 160 5.60 -38.86 -8.11
CA ILE A 160 4.76 -39.97 -8.59
C ILE A 160 4.17 -40.75 -7.40
N ALA A 161 4.94 -40.98 -6.34
CA ALA A 161 4.46 -41.67 -5.14
C ALA A 161 3.32 -40.89 -4.46
N HIS A 162 3.53 -39.61 -4.16
CA HIS A 162 2.52 -38.75 -3.52
C HIS A 162 1.38 -38.35 -4.47
N SER A 163 1.60 -38.37 -5.79
CA SER A 163 0.51 -38.16 -6.76
C SER A 163 -0.60 -39.20 -6.66
N LYS A 164 -0.30 -40.40 -6.16
CA LYS A 164 -1.29 -41.47 -5.91
C LYS A 164 -2.10 -41.23 -4.63
N GLU A 165 -1.62 -40.39 -3.72
CA GLU A 165 -2.29 -40.05 -2.47
C GLU A 165 -3.24 -38.85 -2.63
N TYR A 166 -2.96 -37.93 -3.56
CA TYR A 166 -3.84 -36.77 -3.82
C TYR A 166 -5.28 -37.13 -4.21
N PRO A 167 -5.58 -38.17 -5.01
CA PRO A 167 -6.95 -38.59 -5.27
C PRO A 167 -7.73 -38.91 -3.98
N ILE A 168 -7.06 -39.52 -2.99
CA ILE A 168 -7.66 -39.86 -1.69
C ILE A 168 -7.97 -38.58 -0.91
N VAL A 169 -7.03 -37.63 -0.88
CA VAL A 169 -7.24 -36.32 -0.23
C VAL A 169 -8.40 -35.56 -0.89
N ILE A 170 -8.45 -35.54 -2.22
CA ILE A 170 -9.54 -34.92 -2.99
C ILE A 170 -10.88 -35.58 -2.65
N ASP A 171 -10.94 -36.91 -2.55
CA ASP A 171 -12.16 -37.61 -2.20
C ASP A 171 -12.56 -37.40 -0.73
N ILE A 172 -11.60 -37.28 0.20
CA ILE A 172 -11.89 -36.87 1.58
C ILE A 172 -12.49 -35.47 1.61
N THR A 173 -11.95 -34.51 0.86
CA THR A 173 -12.50 -33.16 0.77
C THR A 173 -13.91 -33.16 0.18
N LYS A 174 -14.16 -33.93 -0.89
CA LYS A 174 -15.51 -34.08 -1.46
C LYS A 174 -16.50 -34.70 -0.48
N HIS A 175 -16.08 -35.70 0.29
CA HIS A 175 -16.92 -36.31 1.33
C HIS A 175 -17.19 -35.32 2.46
N PHE A 176 -16.20 -34.54 2.86
CA PHE A 176 -16.34 -33.49 3.87
C PHE A 176 -17.31 -32.40 3.40
N ASP A 177 -17.19 -31.92 2.16
CA ASP A 177 -18.11 -30.96 1.54
C ASP A 177 -19.54 -31.52 1.44
N ALA A 178 -19.69 -32.83 1.17
CA ALA A 178 -20.98 -33.51 1.13
C ALA A 178 -21.62 -33.65 2.52
N ILE A 179 -20.84 -33.93 3.56
CA ILE A 179 -21.32 -34.06 4.95
C ILE A 179 -21.66 -32.68 5.54
N THR A 180 -20.90 -31.66 5.19
CA THR A 180 -21.07 -30.30 5.71
C THR A 180 -22.06 -29.45 4.91
N GLU A 181 -22.61 -29.98 3.81
CA GLU A 181 -23.47 -29.28 2.86
C GLU A 181 -22.85 -27.99 2.26
N ILE A 182 -21.53 -27.85 2.37
CA ILE A 182 -20.80 -26.72 1.80
C ILE A 182 -20.61 -27.00 0.31
N HIS A 183 -21.48 -26.44 -0.51
CA HIS A 183 -21.41 -26.58 -1.95
C HIS A 183 -20.44 -25.57 -2.57
N GLN A 184 -19.47 -26.04 -3.36
CA GLN A 184 -18.73 -25.17 -4.27
C GLN A 184 -19.71 -24.50 -5.25
N ARG A 185 -19.53 -23.20 -5.52
CA ARG A 185 -20.32 -22.48 -6.54
C ARG A 185 -20.18 -23.21 -7.89
N LYS A 186 -21.27 -23.80 -8.38
CA LYS A 186 -21.33 -24.39 -9.74
C LYS A 186 -21.06 -23.30 -10.77
N GLY A 187 -19.96 -23.39 -11.54
CA GLY A 187 -19.72 -22.39 -12.58
C GLY A 187 -18.40 -22.33 -13.34
N PHE A 188 -17.44 -23.26 -13.18
CA PHE A 188 -16.25 -23.27 -14.04
C PHE A 188 -16.00 -24.66 -14.63
N HIS A 189 -16.51 -24.89 -15.83
CA HIS A 189 -16.22 -26.08 -16.64
C HIS A 189 -14.95 -25.92 -17.51
N HIS A 190 -14.23 -24.81 -17.38
CA HIS A 190 -12.88 -24.63 -17.89
C HIS A 190 -12.02 -24.03 -16.78
N LEU A 191 -10.95 -24.74 -16.42
CA LEU A 191 -9.85 -24.15 -15.67
C LEU A 191 -9.27 -23.02 -16.53
N PRO A 192 -9.22 -21.77 -16.05
CA PRO A 192 -8.64 -20.69 -16.83
C PRO A 192 -7.17 -21.01 -17.08
N SER A 193 -6.79 -21.15 -18.35
CA SER A 193 -5.40 -21.25 -18.76
C SER A 193 -4.70 -19.95 -18.35
N TYR A 194 -3.73 -20.04 -17.43
CA TYR A 194 -2.93 -18.90 -16.97
C TYR A 194 -2.22 -18.14 -18.10
N LYS A 195 -2.12 -18.69 -19.31
CA LYS A 195 -1.54 -18.01 -20.48
C LYS A 195 -2.47 -16.99 -21.13
N GLU A 196 -3.78 -17.16 -21.05
CA GLU A 196 -4.73 -16.29 -21.77
C GLU A 196 -5.17 -15.07 -20.96
N ALA A 197 -5.08 -15.13 -19.62
CA ALA A 197 -5.42 -13.99 -18.75
C ALA A 197 -4.36 -12.88 -18.74
N VAL A 198 -3.19 -13.07 -19.36
CA VAL A 198 -2.09 -12.09 -19.40
C VAL A 198 -2.06 -11.29 -20.72
N LEU A 199 -3.01 -11.50 -21.63
CA LEU A 199 -3.06 -10.80 -22.93
C LEU A 199 -4.34 -9.98 -23.17
N LYS A 200 -5.03 -9.54 -22.13
CA LYS A 200 -6.06 -8.48 -22.23
C LYS A 200 -5.83 -7.38 -21.22
#